data_AF-K2AM38-F1
#
_entry.id   AF-K2AM38-F1
#
_cell.length_a   1.000
_cell.length_b   1.000
_cell.length_c   1.000
_cell.angle_alpha   90.00
_cell.angle_beta   90.00
_cell.angle_gamma   90.00
#
_symmetry.space_group_name_H-M   'P 1'
#
loop_
_entity.id
_entity.type
_entity.pdbx_description
1 polymer ?
#
loop_
_entity_poly.entity_id
_entity_poly.type
_entity_poly.pdbx_seq_one_letter_code
_entity_poly.pdbx_strand_id
1 'polypeptide(L)'
;MDNSSFAAKWQATTQKFLNTSDNLGKDIDPKILDTVIALNLLGVSTSQSCEGHLDRALAGPWIILGTPTDLEVETVKTQMNTVYQEANQIKTTKPNDFARDENYIQKMELYRELQKKTVVPTQKNIQKLIPLLEEFYQARQLPYLNRLIISSEDSPIPRLRNQGLYLQDIVANEARAANLLAFQEEMLAFTNFLKQKLQYTL
;
A
#
# COMPACT_ATOMS: atom_id res chain seq x y z
N MET A 1 10.28 -28.39 10.67
CA MET A 1 10.95 -27.09 10.45
C MET A 1 11.32 -26.55 11.82
N ASP A 2 12.50 -25.94 11.94
CA ASP A 2 12.99 -25.46 13.23
C ASP A 2 12.30 -24.14 13.61
N ASN A 3 11.43 -24.18 14.62
CA ASN A 3 10.73 -22.99 15.15
C ASN A 3 11.70 -21.86 15.56
N SER A 4 12.99 -22.15 15.76
CA SER A 4 14.01 -21.14 16.04
C SER A 4 14.25 -20.17 14.88
N SER A 5 14.12 -20.62 13.62
CA SER A 5 14.33 -19.82 12.40
C SER A 5 13.27 -18.73 12.23
N PHE A 6 11.98 -19.10 12.38
CA PHE A 6 10.86 -18.17 12.31
C PHE A 6 10.94 -17.10 13.41
N ALA A 7 11.15 -17.53 14.66
CA ALA A 7 11.20 -16.61 15.81
C ALA A 7 12.33 -15.59 15.66
N ALA A 8 13.51 -16.01 15.22
CA ALA A 8 14.65 -15.12 14.98
C ALA A 8 14.37 -14.10 13.86
N LYS A 9 13.83 -14.54 12.72
CA LYS A 9 13.47 -13.64 11.59
C LYS A 9 12.39 -12.65 11.97
N TRP A 10 11.38 -13.11 12.72
CA TRP A 10 10.31 -12.27 13.26
C TRP A 10 10.88 -11.19 14.18
N GLN A 11 11.69 -11.59 15.17
CA GLN A 11 12.31 -10.66 16.11
C GLN A 11 13.21 -9.63 15.41
N ALA A 12 14.07 -10.08 14.50
CA ALA A 12 14.95 -9.18 13.73
C ALA A 12 14.15 -8.15 12.91
N THR A 13 13.08 -8.60 12.25
CA THR A 13 12.20 -7.71 11.46
C THR A 13 11.41 -6.75 12.36
N THR A 14 10.96 -7.23 13.52
CA THR A 14 10.30 -6.39 14.53
C THR A 14 11.23 -5.26 14.98
N GLN A 15 12.48 -5.58 15.33
CA GLN A 15 13.46 -4.58 15.75
C GLN A 15 13.78 -3.56 14.65
N LYS A 16 13.83 -3.99 13.39
CA LYS A 16 13.96 -3.07 12.24
C LYS A 16 12.82 -2.05 12.22
N PHE A 17 11.57 -2.51 12.33
CA PHE A 17 10.41 -1.62 12.22
C PHE A 17 10.16 -0.77 13.47
N LEU A 18 10.51 -1.24 14.66
CA LEU A 18 10.48 -0.42 15.87
C LEU A 18 11.49 0.75 15.83
N ASN A 19 12.58 0.61 15.08
CA ASN A 19 13.55 1.68 14.85
C ASN A 19 13.23 2.52 13.60
N THR A 20 12.06 2.32 12.99
CA THR A 20 11.60 3.09 11.82
C THR A 20 10.47 4.01 12.26
N SER A 21 10.69 5.32 12.17
CA SER A 21 9.65 6.32 12.40
C SER A 21 9.29 7.03 11.10
N ASP A 22 8.10 7.62 11.04
CA ASP A 22 7.72 8.48 9.93
C ASP A 22 8.52 9.80 9.92
N ASN A 23 8.28 10.66 8.93
CA ASN A 23 8.94 11.97 8.82
C ASN A 23 8.56 12.95 9.96
N LEU A 24 7.62 12.58 10.83
CA LEU A 24 7.23 13.32 12.03
C LEU A 24 7.79 12.68 13.31
N GLY A 25 8.61 11.64 13.19
CA GLY A 25 9.17 10.89 14.33
C GLY A 25 8.14 10.00 15.04
N LYS A 26 7.01 9.68 14.41
CA LYS A 26 6.01 8.78 14.97
C LYS A 26 6.29 7.33 14.59
N ASP A 27 6.10 6.45 15.56
CA ASP A 27 6.24 5.01 15.37
C ASP A 27 5.06 4.42 14.61
N ILE A 28 5.23 3.18 14.14
CA ILE A 28 4.15 2.40 13.53
C ILE A 28 3.10 2.07 14.59
N ASP A 29 1.83 2.28 14.24
CA ASP A 29 0.68 1.96 15.08
C ASP A 29 0.70 0.48 15.54
N PRO A 30 0.58 0.18 16.86
CA PRO A 30 0.78 -1.17 17.38
C PRO A 30 -0.16 -2.23 16.79
N LYS A 31 -1.41 -1.89 16.46
CA LYS A 31 -2.38 -2.89 15.96
C LYS A 31 -2.12 -3.31 14.52
N ILE A 32 -1.28 -2.59 13.77
CA ILE A 32 -0.95 -2.91 12.37
C ILE A 32 0.50 -3.35 12.16
N LEU A 33 1.36 -3.18 13.17
CA LEU A 33 2.78 -3.52 13.10
C LEU A 33 3.01 -4.99 12.71
N ASP A 34 2.29 -5.93 13.32
CA ASP A 34 2.41 -7.36 13.01
C ASP A 34 2.06 -7.67 11.54
N THR A 35 1.09 -6.94 10.97
CA THR A 35 0.72 -7.06 9.55
C THR A 35 1.87 -6.62 8.66
N VAL A 36 2.46 -5.46 8.99
CA VAL A 36 3.62 -4.90 8.27
C VAL A 36 4.80 -5.88 8.31
N ILE A 37 5.11 -6.44 9.48
CA ILE A 37 6.18 -7.44 9.64
C ILE A 37 5.90 -8.68 8.79
N ALA A 38 4.69 -9.23 8.89
CA ALA A 38 4.33 -10.47 8.19
C ALA A 38 4.40 -10.30 6.66
N LEU A 39 3.90 -9.17 6.12
CA LEU A 39 4.00 -8.85 4.71
C LEU A 39 5.45 -8.77 4.23
N ASN A 40 6.32 -8.07 4.97
CA ASN A 40 7.73 -7.93 4.60
C ASN A 40 8.49 -9.26 4.64
N LEU A 41 8.20 -10.13 5.61
CA LEU A 41 8.78 -11.48 5.69
C LEU A 41 8.31 -12.38 4.53
N LEU A 42 7.09 -12.18 4.03
CA LEU A 42 6.57 -12.84 2.81
C LEU A 42 7.07 -12.16 1.51
N GLY A 43 7.96 -11.18 1.62
CA GLY A 43 8.53 -10.48 0.48
C GLY A 43 7.60 -9.44 -0.16
N VAL A 44 6.52 -9.06 0.52
CA VAL A 44 5.65 -7.93 0.15
C VAL A 44 6.16 -6.68 0.86
N SER A 45 6.79 -5.79 0.10
CA SER A 45 7.31 -4.51 0.62
C SER A 45 6.18 -3.55 0.98
N THR A 46 6.39 -2.82 2.08
CA THR A 46 5.46 -1.80 2.59
C THR A 46 6.24 -0.50 2.85
N SER A 47 5.61 0.65 2.63
CA SER A 47 6.27 1.94 2.87
C SER A 47 5.64 2.80 3.97
N GLN A 48 4.32 2.69 4.19
CA GLN A 48 3.60 3.38 5.26
C GLN A 48 2.37 2.58 5.66
N SER A 49 1.87 2.82 6.87
CA SER A 49 0.67 2.16 7.39
C SER A 49 -0.02 3.04 8.44
N CYS A 50 -1.28 2.74 8.72
CA CYS A 50 -2.06 3.33 9.81
C CYS A 50 -3.08 2.29 10.28
N GLU A 51 -3.32 2.18 11.59
CA GLU A 51 -4.33 1.26 12.14
C GLU A 51 -5.78 1.78 12.01
N GLY A 52 -5.92 3.05 11.61
CA GLY A 52 -7.18 3.77 11.52
C GLY A 52 -7.57 4.44 12.82
N HIS A 53 -7.99 5.71 12.74
CA HIS A 53 -8.32 6.54 13.89
C HIS A 53 -9.63 7.31 13.63
N LEU A 54 -10.43 7.57 14.66
CA LEU A 54 -11.70 8.32 14.51
C LEU A 54 -11.49 9.83 14.51
N ASP A 55 -10.46 10.28 15.22
CA ASP A 55 -10.10 11.68 15.48
C ASP A 55 -9.12 12.24 14.44
N ARG A 56 -8.52 11.39 13.59
CA ARG A 56 -7.56 11.79 12.56
C ARG A 56 -7.51 10.79 11.41
N ALA A 57 -7.19 11.27 10.20
CA ALA A 57 -7.03 10.45 9.01
C ALA A 57 -8.24 9.54 8.69
N LEU A 58 -7.99 8.38 8.10
CA LEU A 58 -9.02 7.42 7.69
C LEU A 58 -9.45 6.55 8.87
N ALA A 59 -10.77 6.35 9.04
CA ALA A 59 -11.35 5.49 10.08
C ALA A 59 -11.30 4.00 9.71
N GLY A 60 -10.10 3.51 9.43
CA GLY A 60 -9.82 2.09 9.20
C GLY A 60 -8.36 1.85 8.80
N PRO A 61 -7.89 0.61 8.97
CA PRO A 61 -6.50 0.26 8.74
C PRO A 61 -6.16 0.27 7.24
N TRP A 62 -4.95 0.71 6.93
CA TRP A 62 -4.41 0.65 5.58
C TRP A 62 -2.89 0.49 5.59
N ILE A 63 -2.36 -0.11 4.53
CA ILE A 63 -0.92 -0.29 4.31
C ILE A 63 -0.61 0.09 2.87
N ILE A 64 0.31 1.02 2.65
CA ILE A 64 0.82 1.34 1.31
C ILE A 64 1.73 0.20 0.84
N LEU A 65 1.35 -0.39 -0.30
CA LEU A 65 2.08 -1.44 -0.98
C LEU A 65 3.08 -0.79 -1.94
N GLY A 66 4.30 -0.63 -1.47
CA GLY A 66 5.34 0.06 -2.22
C GLY A 66 6.70 -0.52 -1.91
N THR A 67 7.61 -0.42 -2.88
CA THR A 67 9.02 -0.67 -2.61
C THR A 67 9.53 0.40 -1.64
N PRO A 68 10.58 0.11 -0.85
CA PRO A 68 11.33 1.14 -0.17
C PRO A 68 11.68 2.27 -1.15
N THR A 69 11.80 3.48 -0.61
CA THR A 69 12.40 4.64 -1.25
C THR A 69 13.86 4.32 -1.56
N ASP A 70 14.11 3.50 -2.57
CA ASP A 70 15.43 3.44 -3.18
C ASP A 70 15.65 4.82 -3.80
N LEU A 71 16.81 5.42 -3.55
CA LEU A 71 17.19 6.74 -4.07
C LEU A 71 16.97 6.84 -5.59
N GLU A 72 17.12 5.73 -6.30
CA GLU A 72 16.82 5.58 -7.73
C GLU A 72 15.33 5.78 -8.05
N VAL A 73 14.41 5.23 -7.26
CA VAL A 73 12.96 5.39 -7.45
C VAL A 73 12.53 6.84 -7.23
N GLU A 74 13.06 7.51 -6.20
CA GLU A 74 12.76 8.92 -5.95
C GLU A 74 13.34 9.85 -7.03
N THR A 75 14.53 9.52 -7.54
CA THR A 75 15.11 10.22 -8.69
C THR A 75 14.22 10.07 -9.92
N VAL A 76 13.77 8.85 -10.22
CA VAL A 76 12.86 8.58 -11.35
C VAL A 76 11.52 9.31 -11.16
N LYS A 77 10.93 9.31 -9.97
CA LYS A 77 9.69 10.07 -9.69
C LYS A 77 9.86 11.57 -9.93
N THR A 78 10.99 12.14 -9.50
CA THR A 78 11.31 13.55 -9.74
C THR A 78 11.39 13.84 -11.23
N GLN A 79 12.09 13.00 -12.00
CA GLN A 79 12.16 13.12 -13.45
C GLN A 79 10.78 12.99 -14.12
N MET A 80 9.95 12.04 -13.67
CA MET A 80 8.58 11.88 -14.16
C MET A 80 7.75 13.15 -13.97
N ASN A 81 7.83 13.76 -12.78
CA ASN A 81 7.10 14.99 -12.47
C ASN A 81 7.55 16.14 -13.38
N THR A 82 8.86 16.32 -13.59
CA THR A 82 9.40 17.33 -14.51
C THR A 82 8.89 17.13 -15.93
N VAL A 83 9.03 15.91 -16.47
CA VAL A 83 8.59 15.58 -17.84
C VAL A 83 7.08 15.81 -18.01
N TYR A 84 6.28 15.44 -17.01
CA TYR A 84 4.83 15.64 -17.02
C TYR A 84 4.45 17.12 -16.98
N GLN A 85 5.13 17.94 -16.15
CA GLN A 85 4.91 19.38 -16.09
C GLN A 85 5.23 20.06 -17.43
N GLU A 86 6.36 19.70 -18.04
CA GLU A 86 6.75 20.23 -19.36
C GLU A 86 5.75 19.82 -20.45
N ALA A 87 5.25 18.58 -20.43
CA ALA A 87 4.21 18.13 -21.36
C ALA A 87 2.88 18.91 -21.16
N ASN A 88 2.50 19.16 -19.91
CA ASN A 88 1.32 19.97 -19.59
C ASN A 88 1.47 21.44 -19.99
N GLN A 89 2.69 21.99 -19.97
CA GLN A 89 2.94 23.34 -20.48
C GLN A 89 2.71 23.41 -21.99
N ILE A 90 3.12 22.39 -22.76
CA ILE A 90 2.82 22.30 -24.20
C ILE A 90 1.30 22.20 -24.42
N LYS A 91 0.62 21.34 -23.65
CA LYS A 91 -0.85 21.21 -23.70
C LYS A 91 -1.56 22.53 -23.41
N THR A 92 -1.05 23.32 -22.48
CA THR A 92 -1.60 24.63 -22.11
C THR A 92 -1.38 25.68 -23.19
N THR A 93 -0.20 25.67 -23.83
CA THR A 93 0.14 26.64 -24.89
C THR A 93 -0.46 26.28 -26.25
N LYS A 94 -0.74 25.00 -26.52
CA LYS A 94 -1.30 24.50 -27.79
C LYS A 94 -2.50 23.54 -27.55
N PRO A 95 -3.59 23.97 -26.93
CA PRO A 95 -4.66 23.08 -26.47
C PRO A 95 -5.36 22.29 -27.60
N ASN A 96 -5.37 22.79 -28.83
CA ASN A 96 -6.02 22.13 -29.96
C ASN A 96 -5.07 21.24 -30.79
N ASP A 97 -3.75 21.41 -30.64
CA ASP A 97 -2.75 20.77 -31.51
C ASP A 97 -1.68 19.97 -30.76
N PHE A 98 -1.65 20.01 -29.42
CA PHE A 98 -0.62 19.35 -28.61
C PHE A 98 -0.45 17.87 -28.93
N ALA A 99 -1.52 17.16 -29.34
CA ALA A 99 -1.47 15.75 -29.67
C ALA A 99 -0.62 15.44 -30.92
N ARG A 100 -0.36 16.44 -31.78
CA ARG A 100 0.51 16.33 -32.96
C ARG A 100 1.88 16.99 -32.74
N ASP A 101 2.09 17.63 -31.59
CA ASP A 101 3.36 18.28 -31.27
C ASP A 101 4.42 17.22 -30.92
N GLU A 102 5.50 17.18 -31.69
CA GLU A 102 6.56 16.17 -31.53
C GLU A 102 7.20 16.22 -30.13
N ASN A 103 7.35 17.43 -29.54
CA ASN A 103 7.91 17.55 -28.19
C ASN A 103 6.96 16.99 -27.13
N TYR A 104 5.65 17.18 -27.30
CA TYR A 104 4.66 16.56 -26.41
C TYR A 104 4.71 15.03 -26.51
N ILE A 105 4.77 14.48 -27.73
CA ILE A 105 4.83 13.03 -27.97
C ILE A 105 6.08 12.44 -27.30
N GLN A 106 7.26 13.01 -27.56
CA GLN A 106 8.53 12.54 -26.99
C GLN A 106 8.54 12.60 -25.46
N LYS A 107 7.98 13.68 -24.87
CA LYS A 107 7.85 13.78 -23.40
C LYS A 107 6.91 12.72 -22.84
N MET A 108 5.79 12.45 -23.50
CA MET A 108 4.87 11.40 -23.03
C MET A 108 5.44 9.99 -23.22
N GLU A 109 6.27 9.76 -24.23
CA GLU A 109 7.02 8.51 -24.38
C GLU A 109 8.06 8.34 -23.27
N LEU A 110 8.87 9.38 -22.99
CA LEU A 110 9.82 9.37 -21.87
C LEU A 110 9.10 9.16 -20.53
N TYR A 111 7.96 9.84 -20.31
CA TYR A 111 7.15 9.66 -19.12
C TYR A 111 6.71 8.20 -18.96
N ARG A 112 6.27 7.53 -20.03
CA ARG A 112 5.88 6.11 -20.00
C ARG A 112 7.07 5.21 -19.68
N GLU A 113 8.25 5.47 -20.24
CA GLU A 113 9.46 4.68 -19.94
C GLU A 113 9.91 4.85 -18.48
N LEU A 114 9.87 6.07 -17.95
CA LEU A 114 10.14 6.33 -16.53
C LEU A 114 9.08 5.68 -15.63
N GLN A 115 7.80 5.74 -16.03
CA GLN A 115 6.71 5.10 -15.30
C GLN A 115 6.90 3.58 -15.22
N LYS A 116 7.37 2.91 -16.28
CA LYS A 116 7.67 1.47 -16.22
C LYS A 116 8.69 1.13 -15.14
N LYS A 117 9.68 2.00 -14.90
CA LYS A 117 10.71 1.78 -13.87
C LYS A 117 10.15 1.83 -12.44
N THR A 118 9.05 2.54 -12.19
CA THR A 118 8.43 2.66 -10.85
C THR A 118 7.20 1.77 -10.68
N VAL A 119 6.39 1.62 -11.72
CA VAL A 119 5.14 0.85 -11.71
C VAL A 119 5.40 -0.65 -11.73
N VAL A 120 6.35 -1.14 -12.55
CA VAL A 120 6.60 -2.59 -12.66
C VAL A 120 7.06 -3.21 -11.33
N PRO A 121 7.99 -2.62 -10.56
CA PRO A 121 8.34 -3.14 -9.23
C PRO A 121 7.14 -3.17 -8.27
N THR A 122 6.31 -2.12 -8.29
CA THR A 122 5.09 -2.03 -7.47
C THR A 122 4.08 -3.12 -7.85
N GLN A 123 3.87 -3.34 -9.16
CA GLN A 123 2.99 -4.40 -9.66
C GLN A 123 3.51 -5.79 -9.28
N LYS A 124 4.81 -6.04 -9.42
CA LYS A 124 5.44 -7.30 -8.96
C LYS A 124 5.29 -7.49 -7.45
N ASN A 125 5.34 -6.41 -6.67
CA ASN A 125 5.11 -6.44 -5.24
C ASN A 125 3.64 -6.83 -4.91
N ILE A 126 2.69 -6.19 -5.59
CA ILE A 126 1.25 -6.48 -5.48
C ILE A 126 0.93 -7.91 -5.91
N GLN A 127 1.55 -8.39 -6.99
CA GLN A 127 1.33 -9.73 -7.52
C GLN A 127 1.58 -10.83 -6.48
N LYS A 128 2.52 -10.62 -5.55
CA LYS A 128 2.80 -11.57 -4.45
C LYS A 128 1.66 -11.65 -3.44
N LEU A 129 0.88 -10.57 -3.27
CA LEU A 129 -0.21 -10.48 -2.30
C LEU A 129 -1.52 -11.07 -2.82
N ILE A 130 -1.74 -11.08 -4.13
CA ILE A 130 -2.96 -11.61 -4.76
C ILE A 130 -3.29 -13.04 -4.31
N PRO A 131 -2.41 -14.04 -4.44
CA PRO A 131 -2.74 -15.42 -4.05
C PRO A 131 -3.00 -15.56 -2.54
N LEU A 132 -2.37 -14.71 -1.70
CA LEU A 132 -2.62 -14.69 -0.26
C LEU A 132 -4.03 -14.19 0.05
N LEU A 133 -4.50 -13.14 -0.64
CA LEU A 133 -5.87 -12.63 -0.49
C LEU A 133 -6.90 -13.61 -1.04
N GLU A 134 -6.63 -14.23 -2.20
CA GLU A 134 -7.50 -15.25 -2.78
C GLU A 134 -7.70 -16.42 -1.83
N GLU A 135 -6.61 -16.97 -1.28
CA GLU A 135 -6.69 -18.07 -0.33
C GLU A 135 -7.37 -17.65 0.97
N PHE A 136 -7.02 -16.47 1.51
CA PHE A 136 -7.65 -15.95 2.71
C PHE A 136 -9.17 -15.89 2.55
N TYR A 137 -9.68 -15.46 1.39
CA TYR A 137 -11.11 -15.33 1.14
C TYR A 137 -11.81 -16.57 0.55
N GLN A 138 -11.09 -17.63 0.18
CA GLN A 138 -11.63 -18.76 -0.60
C GLN A 138 -12.89 -19.40 0.02
N ALA A 139 -12.98 -19.48 1.35
CA ALA A 139 -14.12 -20.06 2.07
C ALA A 139 -14.75 -19.11 3.11
N ARG A 140 -14.40 -17.82 3.10
CA ARG A 140 -14.90 -16.83 4.07
C ARG A 140 -16.17 -16.15 3.56
N GLN A 141 -17.21 -16.13 4.40
CA GLN A 141 -18.36 -15.26 4.20
C GLN A 141 -18.24 -14.06 5.12
N LEU A 142 -18.11 -12.87 4.53
CA LEU A 142 -17.96 -11.61 5.24
C LEU A 142 -18.77 -10.52 4.55
N PRO A 143 -19.26 -9.52 5.33
CA PRO A 143 -19.83 -8.31 4.76
C PRO A 143 -18.89 -7.69 3.74
N TYR A 144 -19.45 -7.21 2.62
CA TYR A 144 -18.69 -6.65 1.51
C TYR A 144 -17.72 -5.54 1.96
N LEU A 145 -18.20 -4.64 2.82
CA LEU A 145 -17.42 -3.50 3.32
C LEU A 145 -16.18 -3.92 4.12
N ASN A 146 -16.20 -5.10 4.74
CA ASN A 146 -15.12 -5.53 5.61
C ASN A 146 -13.97 -6.14 4.81
N ARG A 147 -14.18 -6.60 3.57
CA ARG A 147 -13.16 -7.30 2.80
C ARG A 147 -11.95 -6.42 2.52
N LEU A 148 -10.76 -6.97 2.68
CA LEU A 148 -9.52 -6.34 2.28
C LEU A 148 -9.39 -6.36 0.75
N ILE A 149 -9.04 -5.22 0.19
CA ILE A 149 -8.79 -5.02 -1.24
C ILE A 149 -7.46 -4.29 -1.43
N ILE A 150 -6.92 -4.41 -2.65
CA ILE A 150 -5.84 -3.56 -3.12
C ILE A 150 -6.49 -2.45 -3.95
N SER A 151 -6.40 -1.20 -3.50
CA SER A 151 -7.02 -0.05 -4.16
C SER A 151 -6.08 1.15 -4.21
N SER A 152 -6.23 1.95 -5.25
CA SER A 152 -5.56 3.25 -5.45
C SER A 152 -6.60 4.37 -5.70
N GLU A 153 -7.84 4.19 -5.23
CA GLU A 153 -8.93 5.15 -5.50
C GLU A 153 -8.72 6.50 -4.81
N ASP A 154 -8.16 6.51 -3.60
CA ASP A 154 -7.93 7.69 -2.76
C ASP A 154 -6.46 8.11 -2.70
N SER A 155 -5.59 7.41 -3.44
CA SER A 155 -4.14 7.58 -3.38
C SER A 155 -3.49 7.13 -4.68
N PRO A 156 -2.53 7.88 -5.24
CA PRO A 156 -1.79 7.45 -6.43
C PRO A 156 -0.93 6.20 -6.18
N ILE A 157 -0.74 5.83 -4.90
CA ILE A 157 -0.01 4.63 -4.49
C ILE A 157 -1.00 3.57 -3.99
N PRO A 158 -0.92 2.33 -4.48
CA PRO A 158 -1.79 1.24 -4.06
C PRO A 158 -1.71 0.96 -2.55
N ARG A 159 -2.87 0.71 -1.94
CA ARG A 159 -3.03 0.37 -0.53
C ARG A 159 -3.77 -0.95 -0.37
N LEU A 160 -3.32 -1.76 0.59
CA LEU A 160 -4.13 -2.81 1.20
C LEU A 160 -5.04 -2.15 2.25
N ARG A 161 -6.35 -2.28 2.11
CA ARG A 161 -7.34 -1.64 3.00
C ARG A 161 -8.69 -2.35 2.95
N ASN A 162 -9.57 -2.10 3.91
CA ASN A 162 -10.96 -2.58 3.82
C ASN A 162 -11.72 -1.84 2.72
N GLN A 163 -12.60 -2.55 2.03
CA GLN A 163 -13.36 -2.04 0.91
C GLN A 163 -14.26 -0.87 1.30
N GLY A 164 -14.91 -0.93 2.46
CA GLY A 164 -15.80 0.12 2.94
C GLY A 164 -15.12 1.35 3.52
N LEU A 165 -13.79 1.46 3.44
CA LEU A 165 -13.05 2.58 4.04
C LEU A 165 -13.48 3.94 3.45
N TYR A 166 -13.78 3.99 2.15
CA TYR A 166 -14.19 5.24 1.48
C TYR A 166 -15.61 5.72 1.88
N LEU A 167 -16.41 4.87 2.53
CA LEU A 167 -17.75 5.24 3.00
C LEU A 167 -17.74 5.83 4.41
N GLN A 168 -16.59 5.80 5.11
CA GLN A 168 -16.53 6.21 6.52
C GLN A 168 -16.83 7.71 6.74
N ASP A 169 -16.70 8.53 5.70
CA ASP A 169 -16.98 9.97 5.76
C ASP A 169 -18.47 10.32 5.65
N ILE A 170 -19.32 9.36 5.24
CA ILE A 170 -20.76 9.60 5.02
C ILE A 170 -21.67 8.80 5.96
N VAL A 171 -21.10 7.99 6.85
CA VAL A 171 -21.85 7.21 7.86
C VAL A 171 -21.91 7.96 9.19
N ALA A 172 -22.95 7.69 9.98
CA ALA A 172 -23.10 8.24 11.33
C ALA A 172 -21.91 7.84 12.24
N ASN A 173 -21.60 8.67 13.25
CA ASN A 173 -20.44 8.46 14.13
C ASN A 173 -20.46 7.10 14.85
N GLU A 174 -21.63 6.61 15.30
CA GLU A 174 -21.72 5.28 15.93
C GLU A 174 -21.37 4.17 14.93
N ALA A 175 -21.88 4.28 13.71
CA ALA A 175 -21.57 3.33 12.63
C ALA A 175 -20.10 3.42 12.20
N ARG A 176 -19.51 4.62 12.19
CA ARG A 176 -18.08 4.84 11.90
C ARG A 176 -17.18 4.13 12.91
N ALA A 177 -17.50 4.25 14.19
CA ALA A 177 -16.78 3.57 15.26
C ALA A 177 -16.92 2.03 15.16
N ALA A 178 -18.14 1.54 14.91
CA ALA A 178 -18.38 0.10 14.73
C ALA A 178 -17.64 -0.47 13.51
N ASN A 179 -17.64 0.27 12.39
CA ASN A 179 -16.92 -0.12 11.18
C ASN A 179 -15.40 -0.15 11.41
N LEU A 180 -14.83 0.86 12.08
CA LEU A 180 -13.40 0.87 12.41
C LEU A 180 -12.99 -0.40 13.17
N LEU A 181 -13.76 -0.79 14.18
CA LEU A 181 -13.51 -2.03 14.93
C LEU A 181 -13.56 -3.26 14.02
N ALA A 182 -14.61 -3.40 13.23
CA ALA A 182 -14.77 -4.53 12.31
C ALA A 182 -13.66 -4.58 11.24
N PHE A 183 -13.16 -3.42 10.81
CA PHE A 183 -12.07 -3.31 9.85
C PHE A 183 -10.72 -3.70 10.48
N GLN A 184 -10.45 -3.25 11.72
CA GLN A 184 -9.29 -3.65 12.50
C GLN A 184 -9.29 -5.16 12.76
N GLU A 185 -10.45 -5.73 13.10
CA GLU A 185 -10.60 -7.18 13.30
C GLU A 185 -10.29 -7.99 12.04
N GLU A 186 -10.75 -7.55 10.87
CA GLU A 186 -10.44 -8.24 9.62
C GLU A 186 -8.94 -8.13 9.26
N MET A 187 -8.31 -6.97 9.48
CA MET A 187 -6.87 -6.82 9.30
C MET A 187 -6.08 -7.75 10.25
N LEU A 188 -6.52 -7.89 11.50
CA LEU A 188 -5.95 -8.82 12.46
C LEU A 188 -6.15 -10.28 12.04
N ALA A 189 -7.34 -10.64 11.53
CA ALA A 189 -7.61 -11.96 11.00
C ALA A 189 -6.70 -12.30 9.83
N PHE A 190 -6.49 -11.35 8.92
CA PHE A 190 -5.54 -11.49 7.81
C PHE A 190 -4.10 -11.63 8.32
N THR A 191 -3.71 -10.84 9.33
CA THR A 191 -2.38 -10.93 9.97
C THR A 191 -2.11 -12.32 10.53
N ASN A 192 -3.10 -12.91 11.22
CA ASN A 192 -2.97 -14.26 11.77
C ASN A 192 -2.83 -15.31 10.66
N PHE A 193 -3.57 -15.17 9.55
CA PHE A 193 -3.39 -16.00 8.36
C PHE A 193 -1.97 -15.88 7.79
N LEU A 194 -1.43 -14.67 7.66
CA LEU A 194 -0.05 -14.47 7.18
C LEU A 194 0.99 -15.09 8.11
N LYS A 195 0.80 -14.99 9.44
CA LYS A 195 1.70 -15.61 10.42
C LYS A 195 1.68 -17.13 10.30
N GLN A 196 0.52 -17.75 10.06
CA GLN A 196 0.41 -19.18 9.78
C GLN A 196 1.20 -19.55 8.51
N LYS A 197 1.04 -18.77 7.41
CA LYS A 197 1.82 -19.00 6.18
C LYS A 197 3.33 -18.98 6.40
N LEU A 198 3.82 -18.05 7.21
CA LEU A 198 5.22 -17.94 7.54
C LEU A 198 5.74 -19.14 8.35
N GLN A 199 4.96 -19.67 9.28
CA GLN A 199 5.33 -20.86 10.06
C GLN A 199 5.50 -22.12 9.20
N TYR A 200 4.81 -22.20 8.06
CA TYR A 200 4.96 -23.31 7.10
C TYR A 200 6.00 -23.05 6.01
N THR A 201 6.58 -21.84 5.96
CA THR A 201 7.52 -21.43 4.90
C THR A 201 8.94 -21.18 5.42
N LEU A 202 9.12 -20.85 6.70
CA LEU A 202 10.40 -20.45 7.35
C LEU A 202 10.90 -21.45 8.39
#